data_AF-A0A4U5LTW9-F1
#
_entry.id   AF-A0A4U5LTW9-F1
#
_cell.length_a   1.000
_cell.length_b   1.000
_cell.length_c   1.000
_cell.angle_alpha   90.00
_cell.angle_beta   90.00
_cell.angle_gamma   90.00
#
_symmetry.space_group_name_H-M   'P 1'
#
loop_
_entity.id
_entity.type
_entity.pdbx_description
1 polymer ?
#
loop_
_entity_poly.entity_id
_entity_poly.type
_entity_poly.pdbx_seq_one_letter_code
_entity_poly.pdbx_strand_id
1 'polypeptide(L)'
;MSTTALACDPPVCPISAAGGKSQHKLINQSGARLAFKVKCSNNSNYMVKPVFGFCEVGGQVKFEITRSKGAPKGDKLVILFAEAADDATDPAAPFTPEHPPPPSPAKSS
;
A
#
# COMPACT_ATOMS: atom_id res chain seq x y z
N MET A 1 -15.20 16.45 4.71
CA MET A 1 -14.06 16.16 3.82
C MET A 1 -13.42 14.86 4.32
N SER A 2 -13.70 13.72 3.71
CA SER A 2 -13.09 12.45 4.12
C SER A 2 -11.66 12.39 3.57
N THR A 3 -10.71 13.02 4.28
CA THR A 3 -9.30 12.97 3.93
C THR A 3 -8.86 11.50 3.96
N THR A 4 -8.34 11.00 2.85
CA THR A 4 -7.76 9.64 2.81
C THR A 4 -6.51 9.66 3.68
N ALA A 5 -6.47 8.82 4.73
CA ALA A 5 -5.37 8.81 5.70
C ALA A 5 -3.98 8.53 5.06
N LEU A 6 -3.96 7.72 3.99
CA LEU A 6 -2.76 7.38 3.24
C LEU A 6 -2.98 7.64 1.73
N ALA A 7 -2.26 8.61 1.17
CA ALA A 7 -2.30 8.92 -0.27
C ALA A 7 -1.20 8.19 -1.03
N CYS A 8 -1.42 7.89 -2.32
CA CYS A 8 -0.43 7.26 -3.21
C CYS A 8 -0.12 8.19 -4.40
N ASP A 9 1.15 8.50 -4.62
CA ASP A 9 1.61 9.39 -5.69
C ASP A 9 2.75 8.77 -6.52
N PRO A 10 2.59 8.60 -7.85
CA PRO A 10 1.34 8.77 -8.61
C PRO A 10 0.31 7.67 -8.22
N PRO A 11 -1.01 7.94 -8.29
CA PRO A 11 -2.04 6.95 -7.95
C PRO A 11 -2.20 5.87 -9.01
N VAL A 12 -1.71 6.11 -10.22
CA VAL A 12 -1.77 5.19 -11.37
C VAL A 12 -0.39 4.60 -11.61
N CYS A 13 -0.33 3.29 -11.82
CA CYS A 13 0.89 2.54 -12.14
C CYS A 13 0.90 2.13 -13.62
N PRO A 14 1.50 2.93 -14.52
CA PRO A 14 1.51 2.66 -15.96
C PRO A 14 2.64 1.67 -16.32
N ILE A 15 2.52 0.39 -15.93
CA ILE A 15 3.49 -0.63 -16.36
C ILE A 15 2.92 -1.51 -17.48
N SER A 16 3.60 -1.50 -18.63
CA SER A 16 3.23 -2.28 -19.82
C SER A 16 3.47 -3.79 -19.63
N ALA A 17 2.85 -4.61 -20.50
CA ALA A 17 3.07 -6.05 -20.53
C ALA A 17 4.50 -6.46 -20.95
N ALA A 18 5.27 -5.55 -21.54
CA ALA A 18 6.68 -5.77 -21.85
C ALA A 18 7.58 -5.81 -20.60
N GLY A 19 7.02 -5.47 -19.44
CA GLY A 19 7.73 -5.32 -18.17
C GLY A 19 8.16 -3.88 -17.92
N GLY A 20 8.64 -3.62 -16.71
CA GLY A 20 9.09 -2.30 -16.29
C GLY A 20 9.07 -2.13 -14.78
N LYS A 21 9.46 -0.93 -14.34
CA LYS A 21 9.43 -0.51 -12.94
C LYS A 21 8.62 0.76 -12.82
N SER A 22 7.83 0.87 -11.77
CA SER A 22 7.12 2.09 -11.40
C SER A 22 7.39 2.38 -9.93
N GLN A 23 7.78 3.62 -9.64
CA GLN A 23 8.00 4.09 -8.28
C GLN A 23 6.83 4.95 -7.84
N HIS A 24 6.40 4.71 -6.61
CA HIS A 24 5.27 5.37 -5.99
C HIS A 24 5.64 5.79 -4.58
N LYS A 25 4.94 6.80 -4.07
CA LYS A 25 5.10 7.33 -2.72
C LYS A 25 3.79 7.17 -1.97
N LEU A 26 3.85 6.58 -0.80
CA LEU A 26 2.77 6.58 0.17
C LEU A 26 2.97 7.75 1.11
N ILE A 27 2.01 8.65 1.19
CA ILE A 27 2.08 9.88 1.98
C ILE A 27 1.05 9.75 3.11
N ASN A 28 1.51 9.76 4.35
CA ASN A 28 0.63 9.72 5.51
C ASN A 28 0.13 11.13 5.82
N GLN A 29 -1.17 11.33 5.62
CA GLN A 29 -1.86 12.59 5.88
C GLN A 29 -2.68 12.54 7.18
N SER A 30 -2.59 11.45 7.92
CA SER A 30 -3.24 11.29 9.23
C SER A 30 -2.39 11.87 10.36
N GLY A 31 -3.00 12.00 11.53
CA GLY A 31 -2.33 12.39 12.77
C GLY A 31 -1.69 11.24 13.54
N ALA A 32 -1.69 10.01 12.99
CA ALA A 32 -1.17 8.81 13.63
C ALA A 32 -0.15 8.10 12.73
N ARG A 33 0.75 7.31 13.33
CA ARG A 33 1.67 6.46 12.58
C ARG A 33 0.88 5.36 11.88
N LEU A 34 1.12 5.14 10.59
CA LEU A 34 0.39 4.13 9.81
C LEU A 34 1.30 2.98 9.42
N ALA A 35 0.88 1.75 9.67
CA ALA A 35 1.41 0.57 9.00
C ALA A 35 0.72 0.39 7.65
N PHE A 36 1.45 -0.07 6.63
CA PHE A 36 0.88 -0.42 5.34
C PHE A 36 1.29 -1.83 4.89
N LYS A 37 0.41 -2.46 4.10
CA LYS A 37 0.63 -3.75 3.44
C LYS A 37 0.17 -3.68 1.99
N VAL A 38 1.07 -3.97 1.07
CA VAL A 38 0.74 -4.06 -0.35
C VAL A 38 0.38 -5.50 -0.71
N LYS A 39 -0.81 -5.71 -1.28
CA LYS A 39 -1.24 -6.98 -1.85
C LYS A 39 -1.34 -6.84 -3.37
N CYS A 40 -0.83 -7.82 -4.09
CA CYS A 40 -1.01 -7.94 -5.53
C CYS A 40 -1.84 -9.20 -5.83
N SER A 41 -2.70 -9.14 -6.85
CA SER A 41 -3.43 -10.31 -7.33
C SER A 41 -2.56 -11.27 -8.16
N ASN A 42 -1.33 -10.86 -8.52
CA ASN A 42 -0.43 -11.60 -9.39
C ASN A 42 1.03 -11.44 -8.96
N ASN A 43 1.45 -12.29 -8.03
CA ASN A 43 2.81 -12.25 -7.48
C ASN A 43 3.84 -12.95 -8.39
N SER A 44 3.40 -13.64 -9.45
CA SER A 44 4.30 -14.30 -10.40
C SER A 44 5.00 -13.29 -11.31
N ASN A 45 4.25 -12.27 -11.74
CA ASN A 45 4.77 -11.27 -12.68
C ASN A 45 5.04 -9.92 -12.01
N TYR A 46 4.51 -9.66 -10.82
CA TYR A 46 4.75 -8.41 -10.10
C TYR A 46 5.51 -8.65 -8.80
N MET A 47 6.55 -7.86 -8.62
CA MET A 47 7.30 -7.76 -7.38
C MET A 47 7.10 -6.36 -6.80
N VAL A 48 6.75 -6.28 -5.52
CA VAL A 48 6.61 -4.99 -4.81
C VAL A 48 7.65 -4.91 -3.70
N LYS A 49 8.32 -3.76 -3.57
CA LYS A 49 9.31 -3.52 -2.52
C LYS A 49 9.21 -2.07 -2.00
N PRO A 50 9.03 -1.86 -0.68
CA PRO A 50 8.70 -2.84 0.35
C PRO A 50 7.24 -3.31 0.27
N VAL A 51 6.94 -4.53 0.76
CA VAL A 51 5.56 -5.05 0.86
C VAL A 51 4.88 -4.58 2.13
N PHE A 52 5.65 -4.43 3.21
CA PHE A 52 5.21 -3.94 4.50
C PHE A 52 6.11 -2.80 4.95
N GLY A 53 5.56 -1.85 5.69
CA GLY A 53 6.34 -0.81 6.34
C GLY A 53 5.49 0.11 7.19
N PHE A 54 6.17 1.03 7.86
CA PHE A 54 5.54 2.12 8.60
C PHE A 54 5.70 3.43 7.84
N CYS A 55 4.70 4.29 7.96
CA CYS A 55 4.72 5.66 7.47
C CYS A 55 4.43 6.58 8.67
N GLU A 56 5.44 7.33 9.09
CA GLU A 56 5.34 8.30 10.19
C GLU A 56 4.30 9.39 9.90
N VAL A 57 3.83 10.08 10.93
CA VAL A 57 2.88 11.21 10.80
C VAL A 57 3.48 12.30 9.89
N GLY A 58 2.76 12.67 8.83
CA GLY A 58 3.24 13.62 7.81
C GLY A 58 4.40 13.10 6.95
N GLY A 59 4.80 11.84 7.14
CA GLY A 59 5.89 11.18 6.44
C GLY A 59 5.48 10.65 5.08
N GLN A 60 6.49 10.19 4.34
CA GLN A 60 6.28 9.50 3.08
C GLN A 60 7.21 8.31 2.91
N VAL A 61 6.70 7.23 2.32
CA VAL A 61 7.44 6.00 2.04
C VAL A 61 7.45 5.74 0.55
N LYS A 62 8.64 5.52 -0.02
CA LYS A 62 8.78 5.11 -1.42
C LYS A 62 8.60 3.61 -1.53
N PHE A 63 7.80 3.16 -2.50
CA PHE A 63 7.70 1.77 -2.88
C PHE A 63 7.82 1.61 -4.40
N GLU A 64 8.44 0.51 -4.81
CA GLU A 64 8.68 0.16 -6.20
C GLU A 64 7.85 -1.07 -6.57
N ILE A 65 7.16 -0.97 -7.70
CA ILE A 65 6.48 -2.07 -8.37
C ILE A 65 7.32 -2.44 -9.59
N THR A 66 7.81 -3.67 -9.65
CA THR A 66 8.47 -4.23 -10.83
C THR A 66 7.54 -5.25 -11.48
N ARG A 67 7.29 -5.12 -12.78
CA ARG A 67 6.59 -6.13 -13.58
C ARG A 67 7.58 -6.83 -14.51
N SER A 68 7.57 -8.15 -14.51
CA SER A 68 8.25 -8.98 -15.50
C SER A 68 7.45 -9.06 -16.80
N LYS A 69 8.14 -9.27 -17.92
CA LYS A 69 7.50 -9.50 -19.22
C LYS A 69 6.54 -10.68 -19.13
N GLY A 70 5.30 -10.50 -19.57
CA GLY A 70 4.28 -11.55 -19.52
C GLY A 70 3.01 -11.16 -20.27
N ALA A 71 2.02 -12.03 -20.25
CA ALA A 71 0.74 -11.76 -20.92
C ALA A 71 0.05 -10.51 -20.33
N PRO A 72 -0.64 -9.70 -21.16
CA PRO A 72 -1.49 -8.62 -20.66
C PRO A 72 -2.64 -9.23 -19.86
N LYS A 73 -2.73 -8.88 -18.57
CA LYS A 73 -3.79 -9.31 -17.66
C LYS A 73 -4.25 -8.10 -16.84
N GLY A 74 -5.53 -8.08 -16.50
CA GLY A 74 -6.09 -7.12 -15.55
C GLY A 74 -5.69 -7.51 -14.13
N ASP A 75 -4.52 -7.05 -13.70
CA ASP A 75 -4.02 -7.29 -12.35
C ASP A 75 -4.43 -6.15 -11.41
N LYS A 76 -4.69 -6.46 -10.14
CA LYS A 76 -5.06 -5.49 -9.10
C LYS A 76 -3.98 -5.44 -8.04
N LEU A 77 -3.55 -4.22 -7.70
CA LEU A 77 -2.71 -3.94 -6.54
C LEU A 77 -3.55 -3.17 -5.52
N VAL A 78 -3.54 -3.63 -4.27
CA VAL A 78 -4.31 -3.08 -3.15
C VAL A 78 -3.34 -2.73 -2.04
N ILE A 79 -3.43 -1.50 -1.55
CA ILE A 79 -2.65 -1.03 -0.41
C ILE A 79 -3.59 -0.97 0.78
N LEU A 80 -3.33 -1.83 1.76
CA LEU A 80 -4.01 -1.82 3.05
C LEU A 80 -3.19 -0.95 3.99
N PHE A 81 -3.87 -0.22 4.86
CA PHE A 81 -3.22 0.56 5.91
C PHE A 81 -4.00 0.43 7.21
N ALA A 82 -3.30 0.59 8.33
CA ALA A 82 -3.85 0.58 9.67
C ALA A 82 -3.05 1.52 10.57
N GLU A 83 -3.68 2.09 11.59
CA GLU A 83 -2.96 2.82 12.62
C GLU A 83 -2.05 1.86 13.39
N ALA A 84 -0.82 2.30 13.64
CA ALA A 84 0.19 1.57 14.38
C ALA A 84 0.60 2.39 15.61
N ALA A 85 0.86 1.69 16.71
CA ALA A 85 1.44 2.34 17.89
C ALA A 85 2.86 2.85 17.59
N ASP A 86 3.29 3.90 18.29
CA ASP A 86 4.61 4.50 18.08
C ASP A 86 5.75 3.51 18.42
N ASP A 87 5.51 2.61 19.37
CA ASP A 87 6.41 1.52 19.78
C ASP A 87 6.25 0.23 18.97
N ALA A 88 5.36 0.21 17.96
CA ALA A 88 5.20 -0.95 17.09
C ALA A 88 6.49 -1.24 16.30
N THR A 89 6.95 -2.48 16.39
CA THR A 89 8.15 -2.98 15.70
C THR A 89 7.82 -3.80 14.45
N ASP A 90 6.64 -4.44 14.42
CA ASP A 90 6.18 -5.25 13.29
C ASP A 90 5.07 -4.54 12.49
N PRO A 91 5.34 -4.09 11.25
CA PRO A 91 4.32 -3.48 10.40
C PRO A 91 3.31 -4.49 9.87
N ALA A 92 3.56 -5.80 10.00
CA ALA A 92 2.64 -6.84 9.58
C ALA A 92 1.59 -7.21 10.65
N ALA A 93 1.86 -6.91 11.93
CA ALA A 93 0.99 -7.22 13.06
C ALA A 93 -0.49 -6.82 12.86
N PRO A 94 -0.83 -5.59 12.42
CA PRO A 94 -2.24 -5.20 12.23
C PRO A 94 -2.92 -5.85 11.01
N PHE A 95 -2.20 -6.61 10.19
CA PHE A 95 -2.73 -7.29 9.01
C PHE A 95 -2.78 -8.81 9.15
N THR A 96 -2.64 -9.30 10.39
CA THR A 96 -2.87 -10.70 10.76
C THR A 96 -4.39 -10.96 10.82
N PRO A 97 -4.86 -12.18 10.50
CA PRO A 97 -6.28 -12.51 10.51
C PRO A 97 -6.96 -12.36 11.89
N GLU A 98 -6.18 -12.26 12.96
CA GLU A 98 -6.66 -12.07 14.34
C GLU A 98 -6.96 -10.60 14.68
N HIS A 99 -6.41 -9.65 13.90
CA HIS A 99 -6.71 -8.22 14.04
C HIS A 99 -7.77 -7.82 13.01
N PRO A 100 -9.01 -7.48 13.42
CA PRO A 100 -10.03 -7.06 12.48
C PRO A 100 -9.55 -5.82 11.72
N PRO A 101 -9.83 -5.70 10.41
CA PRO A 101 -9.48 -4.50 9.68
C PRO A 101 -10.10 -3.29 10.39
N PRO A 102 -9.39 -2.15 10.49
CA PRO A 102 -10.02 -0.93 10.96
C PRO A 102 -11.28 -0.69 10.12
N PRO A 103 -12.37 -0.19 10.73
CA PRO A 103 -13.60 0.05 10.00
C PRO A 103 -13.25 0.89 8.77
N SER A 104 -13.44 0.30 7.59
CA SER A 104 -13.33 1.02 6.33
C SER A 104 -14.12 2.31 6.49
N PRO A 105 -13.57 3.50 6.16
CA PRO A 105 -14.27 4.75 6.37
C PRO A 105 -15.63 4.60 5.72
N ALA A 106 -16.67 4.63 6.57
CA ALA A 106 -18.04 4.37 6.16
C ALA A 106 -18.30 5.20 4.90
N LYS A 107 -18.74 4.53 3.83
CA LYS A 107 -19.37 5.24 2.71
C LYS A 107 -20.56 5.96 3.33
N SER A 108 -20.38 7.24 3.63
CA SER A 108 -21.48 8.15 3.95
C SER A 108 -22.32 8.22 2.69
N SER A 109 -23.43 7.51 2.70
CA SER A 109 -24.51 7.67 1.72
C SER A 109 -25.71 8.30 2.41
#